data_AF-A0AAV6ZIK4-F1
#
_entry.id   AF-A0AAV6ZIK4-F1
#
_cell.length_a   1.000
_cell.length_b   1.000
_cell.length_c   1.000
_cell.angle_alpha   90.00
_cell.angle_beta   90.00
_cell.angle_gamma   90.00
#
_symmetry.space_group_name_H-M   'P 1'
#
loop_
_entity.id
_entity.type
_entity.pdbx_description
1 polymer ?
#
loop_
_entity_poly.entity_id
_entity_poly.type
_entity_poly.pdbx_seq_one_letter_code
_entity_poly.pdbx_strand_id
1 'polypeptide(L)'
;MNNPLSYVFILSCFTDFVKEAARPSYWVSDQEISECHGCKKTFTPVMSRHHCRACGQGFCHVCSDHQRAVPSRGWYHPVRVCQSCNLRKGDL
;
A
#
# COMPACT_ATOMS: atom_id res chain seq x y z
N MET A 1 -23.14 30.94 5.05
CA MET A 1 -22.78 30.32 6.35
C MET A 1 -21.61 29.39 6.10
N ASN A 2 -20.39 29.88 6.24
CA ASN A 2 -19.17 29.12 5.94
C ASN A 2 -18.89 28.19 7.13
N ASN A 3 -19.35 26.95 7.05
CA ASN A 3 -19.12 25.96 8.08
C ASN A 3 -17.68 25.43 7.92
N PRO A 4 -16.76 25.67 8.87
CA PRO A 4 -15.37 25.22 8.78
C PRO A 4 -15.26 23.70 8.64
N LEU A 5 -16.24 22.93 9.11
CA LEU A 5 -16.30 21.48 8.95
C LEU A 5 -16.51 21.06 7.49
N SER A 6 -17.27 21.84 6.71
CA SER A 6 -17.51 21.57 5.28
C SER A 6 -16.23 21.76 4.44
N TYR A 7 -15.44 22.78 4.77
CA TYR A 7 -14.16 23.04 4.11
C TYR A 7 -13.11 21.96 4.40
N VAL A 8 -13.03 21.50 5.66
CA VAL A 8 -12.17 20.36 6.04
C VAL A 8 -12.58 19.08 5.31
N PHE A 9 -13.89 18.83 5.16
CA PHE A 9 -14.40 17.67 4.43
C PHE A 9 -14.03 17.71 2.94
N ILE A 10 -14.19 18.86 2.29
CA ILE A 10 -13.81 19.07 0.89
C ILE A 10 -12.29 18.92 0.69
N LEU A 11 -11.47 19.47 1.60
CA LEU A 11 -10.01 19.31 1.55
C LEU A 11 -9.58 17.84 1.72
N SER A 12 -10.16 17.12 2.68
CA SER A 12 -9.84 15.70 2.89
C SER A 12 -10.17 14.85 1.65
N CYS A 13 -11.36 15.04 1.09
CA CYS A 13 -11.83 14.35 -0.12
C CYS A 13 -10.93 14.64 -1.34
N PHE A 14 -10.48 15.89 -1.50
CA PHE A 14 -9.56 16.25 -2.58
C PHE A 14 -8.23 15.50 -2.48
N THR A 15 -7.67 15.38 -1.26
CA THR A 15 -6.44 14.62 -1.06
C THR A 15 -6.62 13.12 -1.26
N ASP A 16 -7.78 12.57 -0.92
CA ASP A 16 -8.09 11.16 -1.12
C ASP A 16 -8.26 10.84 -2.61
N PHE A 17 -8.93 11.70 -3.38
CA PHE A 17 -9.05 11.56 -4.83
C PHE A 17 -7.68 11.55 -5.52
N VAL A 18 -6.77 12.46 -5.14
CA VAL A 18 -5.42 12.51 -5.72
C VAL A 18 -4.63 11.23 -5.38
N LYS A 19 -4.75 10.71 -4.15
CA LYS A 19 -4.09 9.45 -3.75
C LYS A 19 -4.63 8.24 -4.55
N GLU A 20 -5.94 8.18 -4.74
CA GLU A 20 -6.59 7.13 -5.52
C GLU A 20 -6.26 7.22 -7.02
N ALA A 21 -6.12 8.43 -7.57
CA ALA A 21 -5.70 8.63 -8.96
C ALA A 21 -4.21 8.30 -9.20
N ALA A 22 -3.34 8.52 -8.20
CA ALA A 22 -1.90 8.33 -8.32
C ALA A 22 -1.42 6.91 -8.01
N ARG A 23 -2.24 6.07 -7.35
CA ARG A 23 -1.80 4.71 -6.99
C ARG A 23 -1.76 3.78 -8.21
N PRO A 24 -0.82 2.82 -8.25
CA PRO A 24 -0.88 1.75 -9.24
C PRO A 24 -2.19 0.96 -9.12
N SER A 25 -2.82 0.65 -10.25
CA SER A 25 -4.15 -0.01 -10.30
C SER A 25 -4.20 -1.37 -9.61
N TYR A 26 -3.07 -2.05 -9.45
CA TYR A 26 -2.98 -3.35 -8.79
C TYR A 26 -2.80 -3.25 -7.26
N TRP A 27 -2.63 -2.05 -6.69
CA TRP A 27 -2.55 -1.89 -5.24
C TRP A 27 -3.93 -1.86 -4.62
N VAL A 28 -4.09 -2.57 -3.51
CA VAL A 28 -5.29 -2.46 -2.67
C VAL A 28 -5.26 -1.09 -1.97
N SER A 29 -6.40 -0.41 -1.90
CA SER A 29 -6.45 0.89 -1.21
C SER A 29 -6.14 0.72 0.28
N ASP A 30 -5.52 1.73 0.89
CA ASP A 30 -5.26 1.73 2.34
C ASP A 30 -6.53 1.52 3.15
N GLN A 31 -7.67 2.01 2.66
CA GLN A 31 -8.99 1.88 3.32
C GLN A 31 -9.46 0.42 3.39
N GLU A 32 -9.07 -0.41 2.41
CA GLU A 32 -9.45 -1.82 2.32
C GLU A 32 -8.49 -2.75 3.09
N ILE A 33 -7.31 -2.23 3.49
CA ILE A 33 -6.30 -2.99 4.25
C ILE A 33 -6.62 -2.90 5.75
N SER A 34 -7.38 -3.88 6.25
CA SER A 34 -7.71 -4.03 7.67
C SER A 34 -6.76 -4.99 8.41
N GLU A 35 -6.16 -5.95 7.68
CA GLU A 35 -5.24 -6.95 8.21
C GLU A 35 -4.02 -7.14 7.31
N CYS A 36 -2.91 -7.59 7.91
CA CYS A 36 -1.72 -7.99 7.15
C CYS A 36 -2.08 -9.20 6.27
N HIS A 37 -1.88 -9.08 4.95
CA HIS A 37 -2.17 -10.16 4.02
C HIS A 37 -1.31 -11.42 4.28
N GLY A 38 -0.11 -11.26 4.86
CA GLY A 38 0.80 -12.36 5.18
C GLY A 38 0.49 -13.07 6.50
N CYS A 39 0.39 -12.34 7.61
CA CYS A 39 0.23 -12.93 8.94
C CYS A 39 -1.15 -12.73 9.59
N LYS A 40 -2.09 -12.10 8.89
CA LYS A 40 -3.47 -11.86 9.34
C LYS A 40 -3.62 -11.02 10.60
N LYS A 41 -2.54 -10.39 11.06
CA LYS A 41 -2.58 -9.40 12.15
C LYS A 41 -3.40 -8.18 11.72
N THR A 42 -4.44 -7.86 12.47
CA THR A 42 -5.23 -6.63 12.30
C THR A 42 -4.37 -5.40 12.51
N PHE A 43 -4.49 -4.41 11.63
CA PHE A 43 -3.82 -3.13 11.80
C PHE A 43 -4.52 -2.30 12.87
N THR A 44 -3.73 -1.75 13.78
CA THR A 44 -4.20 -0.67 14.67
C THR A 44 -3.92 0.68 14.03
N PRO A 45 -4.60 1.77 14.43
CA PRO A 45 -4.38 3.10 13.86
C PRO A 45 -2.93 3.60 13.92
N VAL A 46 -2.13 3.09 14.86
CA VAL A 46 -0.70 3.45 15.01
C VAL A 46 0.23 2.60 14.15
N MET A 47 -0.25 1.49 13.58
CA MET A 47 0.56 0.62 12.73
C MET A 47 0.54 1.10 11.28
N SER A 48 1.72 1.36 10.73
CA SER A 48 1.85 1.65 9.30
C SER A 48 1.51 0.42 8.45
N ARG A 49 0.75 0.65 7.38
CA ARG A 49 0.49 -0.32 6.32
C ARG A 49 1.57 -0.20 5.25
N HIS A 50 2.00 -1.34 4.69
CA HIS A 50 3.00 -1.35 3.62
C HIS A 50 2.53 -2.19 2.44
N HIS A 51 2.59 -1.62 1.23
CA HIS A 51 2.29 -2.39 0.02
C HIS A 51 3.51 -3.20 -0.45
N CYS A 52 3.25 -4.43 -0.88
CA CYS A 52 4.20 -5.16 -1.72
C CYS A 52 4.14 -4.60 -3.14
N ARG A 53 5.27 -4.14 -3.69
CA ARG A 53 5.32 -3.56 -5.04
C ARG A 53 5.12 -4.60 -6.17
N ALA A 54 5.13 -5.89 -5.85
CA ALA A 54 4.86 -6.95 -6.82
C ALA A 54 3.39 -7.39 -6.85
N CYS A 55 2.79 -7.67 -5.68
CA CYS A 55 1.40 -8.16 -5.61
C CYS A 55 0.35 -7.11 -5.21
N GLY A 56 0.76 -5.94 -4.74
CA GLY A 56 -0.13 -4.82 -4.38
C GLY A 56 -0.93 -4.98 -3.09
N GLN A 57 -0.80 -6.11 -2.38
CA GLN A 57 -1.48 -6.34 -1.10
C GLN A 57 -0.80 -5.58 0.06
N GLY A 58 -1.55 -5.36 1.15
CA GLY A 58 -1.07 -4.70 2.36
C GLY A 58 -0.41 -5.65 3.37
N PHE A 59 0.71 -5.24 3.94
CA PHE A 59 1.53 -6.03 4.88
C PHE A 59 2.03 -5.18 6.05
N CYS A 60 2.25 -5.84 7.19
CA CYS A 60 3.01 -5.25 8.28
C CYS A 60 4.51 -5.18 7.92
N HIS A 61 5.29 -4.46 8.72
CA HIS A 61 6.73 -4.31 8.52
C HIS A 61 7.43 -5.67 8.40
N VAL A 62 7.19 -6.57 9.36
CA VAL A 62 7.82 -7.89 9.44
C VAL A 62 7.54 -8.76 8.21
N CYS A 63 6.29 -8.79 7.71
CA CYS A 63 5.93 -9.61 6.54
C CYS A 63 6.41 -9.03 5.20
N SER A 64 6.96 -7.82 5.21
CA SER A 64 7.39 -7.12 4.00
C SER A 64 8.76 -6.47 4.13
N ASP A 65 9.64 -7.02 4.95
CA ASP A 65 10.98 -6.45 5.20
C ASP A 65 12.03 -6.84 4.15
N HIS A 66 11.58 -7.20 2.94
CA HIS A 66 12.46 -7.57 1.84
C HIS A 66 12.41 -6.51 0.75
N GLN A 67 13.52 -6.37 0.01
CA GLN A 67 13.60 -5.51 -1.16
C GLN A 67 14.06 -6.29 -2.37
N ARG A 68 13.36 -6.08 -3.50
CA ARG A 68 13.68 -6.70 -4.78
C ARG A 68 13.19 -5.83 -5.93
N ALA A 69 13.89 -5.85 -7.07
CA ALA A 69 13.36 -5.23 -8.28
C ALA A 69 12.10 -5.98 -8.76
N VAL A 70 11.18 -5.25 -9.38
CA VAL A 70 9.93 -5.78 -9.96
C VAL A 70 9.78 -5.20 -11.38
N PRO A 71 10.62 -5.63 -12.34
CA PRO A 71 10.58 -5.10 -13.71
C PRO A 71 9.22 -5.26 -14.40
N SER A 72 8.44 -6.31 -14.11
CA SER A 72 7.10 -6.49 -14.71
C SER A 72 6.11 -5.38 -14.33
N ARG A 73 6.39 -4.67 -13.22
CA ARG A 73 5.63 -3.52 -12.73
C ARG A 73 6.37 -2.19 -12.94
N GLY A 74 7.48 -2.19 -13.67
CA GLY A 74 8.28 -1.00 -13.96
C GLY A 74 9.24 -0.56 -12.84
N TRP A 75 9.41 -1.37 -11.78
CA TRP A 75 10.35 -1.06 -10.70
C TRP A 75 11.72 -1.69 -10.98
N TYR A 76 12.61 -0.94 -11.63
CA TYR A 76 13.94 -1.42 -11.99
C TYR A 76 14.96 -1.39 -10.84
N HIS A 77 14.72 -0.58 -9.80
CA HIS A 77 15.50 -0.58 -8.58
C HIS A 77 14.84 -1.46 -7.51
N PRO A 78 15.60 -1.92 -6.47
CA PRO A 78 15.00 -2.65 -5.36
C PRO A 78 13.88 -1.85 -4.69
N VAL A 79 12.72 -2.49 -4.53
CA VAL A 79 11.55 -1.94 -3.86
C VAL A 79 11.00 -2.95 -2.87
N ARG A 80 10.23 -2.47 -1.89
CA ARG A 80 9.67 -3.33 -0.84
C ARG A 80 8.75 -4.42 -1.41
N VAL A 81 9.00 -5.67 -1.04
CA VAL A 81 8.18 -6.82 -1.41
C VAL A 81 7.84 -7.66 -0.18
N CYS A 82 6.72 -8.36 -0.21
CA CYS A 82 6.38 -9.32 0.84
C CYS A 82 7.27 -10.56 0.77
N GLN A 83 7.36 -11.30 1.87
CA GLN A 83 8.12 -12.54 1.96
C GLN A 83 7.78 -13.53 0.83
N SER A 84 6.49 -13.74 0.55
CA SER A 84 6.05 -14.67 -0.51
C SER A 84 6.50 -14.23 -1.91
N CYS A 85 6.51 -12.92 -2.21
CA CYS A 85 7.02 -12.42 -3.49
C CYS A 85 8.54 -12.48 -3.55
N ASN A 86 9.22 -12.24 -2.43
CA ASN A 86 10.67 -12.34 -2.36
C ASN A 86 11.17 -13.75 -2.74
N LEU A 87 10.45 -14.80 -2.29
CA LEU A 87 10.80 -16.21 -2.54
C LEU A 87 10.46 -16.72 -3.96
N ARG A 88 9.73 -15.96 -4.79
CA ARG A 88 9.42 -16.39 -6.16
C ARG A 88 10.70 -16.47 -6.99
N LYS A 89 10.86 -17.53 -7.80
CA LYS A 89 11.99 -17.65 -8.72
C LYS A 89 11.75 -16.80 -9.97
N GLY A 90 12.83 -16.25 -10.54
CA GLY A 90 12.77 -15.41 -11.75
C GLY A 90 12.33 -13.98 -11.46
N ASP A 91 12.31 -13.16 -12.50
CA ASP A 91 11.96 -11.74 -12.38
C ASP A 91 10.49 -11.54 -12.00
N LEU A 92 10.24 -10.53 -11.18
CA LEU A 92 8.92 -10.15 -10.69
C LEU A 92 8.25 -9.12 -11.56
#